data_AF-A0AAE6NHS9-F1
#
_entry.id   AF-A0AAE6NHS9-F1
#
_cell.length_a   1.000
_cell.length_b   1.000
_cell.length_c   1.000
_cell.angle_alpha   90.00
_cell.angle_beta   90.00
_cell.angle_gamma   90.00
#
_symmetry.space_group_name_H-M   'P 1'
#
loop_
_entity.id
_entity.type
_entity.pdbx_description
1 polymer ?
#
loop_
_entity_poly.entity_id
_entity_poly.type
_entity_poly.pdbx_seq_one_letter_code
_entity_poly.pdbx_strand_id
1 'polypeptide(L)'
;MGFNPSDVVTLKLDCAGWHHPYVVDITRMQLGEILLKLDDMAAGTDEQDTPDHAQKWPSPAEAYAAAPSISSENDWAIRTADEWADEGLDREWYLRHAAVLDRIALRGDADQRTAAAEDADATATVLLDLRRTAAVLDAEAAATVLLDLDQASRGYDPRAYVRQQYTLWHAEQDTSPEPSHS
;
A
#
# COMPACT_ATOMS: atom_id res chain seq x y z
N MET A 1 -15.77 -28.63 43.63
CA MET A 1 -14.53 -27.84 43.80
C MET A 1 -14.78 -26.48 43.16
N GLY A 2 -14.97 -25.43 43.96
CA GLY A 2 -15.14 -24.07 43.44
C GLY A 2 -13.77 -23.41 43.33
N PHE A 3 -13.34 -23.07 42.11
CA PHE A 3 -12.13 -22.27 41.92
C PHE A 3 -12.40 -20.84 42.39
N ASN A 4 -11.48 -20.23 43.15
CA ASN A 4 -11.64 -18.86 43.61
C ASN A 4 -11.23 -17.89 42.47
N PRO A 5 -12.13 -17.01 42.01
CA PRO A 5 -11.83 -16.08 40.92
C PRO A 5 -10.72 -15.07 41.24
N SER A 6 -10.43 -14.84 42.52
CA SER A 6 -9.38 -13.93 42.98
C SER A 6 -8.01 -14.58 43.15
N ASP A 7 -7.86 -15.88 42.90
CA ASP A 7 -6.55 -16.53 42.95
C ASP A 7 -5.62 -15.93 41.89
N VAL A 8 -4.41 -15.55 42.30
CA VAL A 8 -3.39 -15.01 41.40
C VAL A 8 -2.68 -16.16 40.68
N VAL A 9 -2.49 -15.99 39.37
CA VAL A 9 -1.80 -16.90 38.47
C VAL A 9 -0.79 -16.11 37.64
N THR A 10 0.39 -16.70 37.42
CA THR A 10 1.46 -16.07 36.62
C THR A 10 1.31 -16.46 35.16
N LEU A 11 1.04 -15.48 34.30
CA LEU A 11 1.00 -15.63 32.85
C LEU A 11 2.40 -15.34 32.28
N LYS A 12 2.96 -16.28 31.52
CA LYS A 12 4.20 -16.09 30.76
C LYS A 12 3.89 -16.15 29.27
N LEU A 13 4.08 -15.04 28.57
CA LEU A 13 3.93 -14.92 27.13
C LEU A 13 5.31 -14.88 26.47
N ASP A 14 5.56 -15.84 25.59
CA ASP A 14 6.82 -16.00 24.87
C ASP A 14 6.51 -16.03 23.37
N CYS A 15 6.45 -14.83 22.77
CA CYS A 15 6.11 -14.65 21.37
C CYS A 15 7.38 -14.50 20.51
N ALA A 16 7.40 -15.13 19.34
CA ALA A 16 8.52 -15.03 18.40
C ALA A 16 8.74 -13.56 17.97
N GLY A 17 9.98 -13.07 18.11
CA GLY A 17 10.37 -11.69 17.81
C GLY A 17 10.42 -10.75 19.01
N TRP A 18 10.02 -11.20 20.21
CA TRP A 18 10.20 -10.42 21.44
C TRP A 18 11.57 -10.70 22.04
N HIS A 19 12.28 -9.63 22.47
CA HIS A 19 13.61 -9.76 23.04
C HIS A 19 13.63 -10.46 24.40
N HIS A 20 12.49 -10.50 25.12
CA HIS A 20 12.35 -11.14 26.43
C HIS A 20 10.91 -11.63 26.64
N PRO A 21 10.70 -12.76 27.35
CA PRO A 21 9.36 -13.24 27.68
C PRO A 21 8.67 -12.26 28.63
N TYR A 22 7.41 -11.94 28.32
CA TYR A 22 6.60 -11.06 29.16
C TYR A 22 5.92 -11.88 30.25
N VAL A 23 6.18 -11.54 31.51
CA VAL A 23 5.64 -12.24 32.68
C VAL A 23 4.77 -11.27 33.47
N VAL A 24 3.52 -11.65 33.72
CA VAL A 24 2.57 -10.84 34.49
C VAL A 24 1.73 -11.71 35.42
N ASP A 25 1.55 -11.26 36.65
CA ASP A 25 0.65 -11.89 37.62
C ASP A 25 -0.76 -11.31 37.45
N ILE A 26 -1.72 -12.18 37.18
CA ILE A 26 -3.13 -11.82 36.95
C ILE A 26 -4.04 -12.69 37.80
N THR A 27 -5.26 -12.25 38.07
CA THR A 27 -6.25 -13.09 38.75
C THR A 27 -6.82 -14.16 37.81
N ARG A 28 -7.37 -15.25 38.36
CA ARG A 28 -8.10 -16.26 37.57
C ARG A 28 -9.25 -15.66 36.77
N MET A 29 -9.94 -14.67 37.32
CA MET A 29 -10.98 -13.91 36.60
C MET A 29 -10.39 -13.19 35.39
N GLN A 30 -9.28 -12.45 35.56
CA GLN A 30 -8.61 -11.75 34.46
C GLN A 30 -8.03 -12.72 33.42
N LEU A 31 -7.52 -13.88 33.84
CA LEU A 31 -7.12 -14.93 32.92
C LEU A 31 -8.32 -15.41 32.10
N GLY A 32 -9.48 -15.62 32.74
CA GLY A 32 -10.72 -15.97 32.06
C GLY A 32 -11.15 -14.93 31.02
N GLU A 33 -11.10 -13.64 31.36
CA GLU A 33 -11.43 -12.55 30.42
C GLU A 33 -10.44 -12.47 29.25
N ILE A 34 -9.14 -12.69 29.50
CA ILE A 34 -8.12 -12.71 28.44
C ILE A 34 -8.34 -13.91 27.52
N LEU A 35 -8.61 -15.09 28.08
CA LEU A 35 -8.89 -16.29 27.29
C LEU A 35 -10.19 -16.15 26.50
N LEU A 36 -11.24 -15.54 27.07
CA LEU A 36 -12.49 -15.26 26.36
C LEU A 36 -12.26 -14.30 25.20
N LYS A 37 -11.47 -13.23 25.40
CA LYS A 37 -11.08 -12.31 24.32
C LYS A 37 -10.22 -12.99 23.25
N LEU A 38 -9.33 -13.90 23.64
CA LEU A 38 -8.55 -14.69 22.69
C LEU A 38 -9.42 -15.69 21.94
N ASP A 39 -10.42 -16.28 22.59
CA ASP A 39 -11.42 -17.17 21.99
C ASP A 39 -12.33 -16.39 21.03
N ASP A 40 -12.74 -15.16 21.37
CA ASP A 40 -13.45 -14.26 20.46
C ASP A 40 -12.58 -13.85 19.27
N MET A 41 -11.27 -13.62 19.48
CA MET A 41 -10.32 -13.38 18.39
C MET A 41 -10.04 -14.63 17.54
N ALA A 42 -10.17 -15.83 18.12
CA ALA A 42 -10.02 -17.11 17.41
C ALA A 42 -11.32 -17.54 16.71
N ALA A 43 -12.48 -17.20 17.26
CA ALA A 43 -13.79 -17.36 16.63
C ALA A 43 -14.00 -16.32 15.51
N GLY A 44 -13.34 -15.17 15.61
CA GLY A 44 -13.18 -14.21 14.52
C GLY A 44 -12.27 -14.70 13.39
N THR A 45 -11.60 -15.85 13.52
CA THR A 45 -10.77 -16.42 12.44
C THR A 45 -11.43 -17.51 11.61
N ASP A 46 -12.66 -17.97 11.92
CA ASP A 46 -13.31 -18.98 11.06
C ASP A 46 -14.76 -18.69 10.65
N GLU A 47 -15.53 -17.77 11.25
CA GLU A 47 -16.94 -17.60 10.82
C GLU A 47 -17.62 -16.28 11.22
N GLN A 48 -16.89 -15.16 11.26
CA GLN A 48 -17.51 -13.83 11.26
C GLN A 48 -17.45 -13.26 9.84
N ASP A 49 -18.62 -13.30 9.19
CA ASP A 49 -19.07 -12.38 8.14
C ASP A 49 -17.95 -11.46 7.65
N THR A 50 -17.29 -11.91 6.58
CA THR A 50 -16.49 -11.05 5.73
C THR A 50 -17.37 -9.84 5.43
N PRO A 51 -17.07 -8.63 5.94
CA PRO A 51 -17.57 -7.47 5.25
C PRO A 51 -17.02 -7.64 3.84
N ASP A 52 -17.92 -7.68 2.87
CA ASP A 52 -17.67 -7.66 1.42
C ASP A 52 -16.94 -6.37 1.03
N HIS A 53 -15.74 -6.23 1.58
CA HIS A 53 -14.69 -5.31 1.29
C HIS A 53 -13.42 -6.16 1.29
N ALA A 54 -13.42 -7.24 0.50
CA ALA A 54 -12.26 -7.41 -0.37
C ALA A 54 -12.15 -6.08 -1.11
N GLN A 55 -11.39 -5.14 -0.52
CA GLN A 55 -11.30 -3.77 -0.99
C GLN A 55 -11.03 -3.89 -2.47
N LYS A 56 -12.05 -3.58 -3.28
CA LYS A 56 -12.01 -3.88 -4.70
C LYS A 56 -11.14 -2.80 -5.30
N TRP A 57 -9.83 -3.02 -5.18
CA TRP A 57 -8.82 -2.12 -5.66
C TRP A 57 -9.06 -1.94 -7.16
N PRO A 58 -9.12 -0.71 -7.66
CA PRO A 58 -9.33 -0.49 -9.08
C PRO A 58 -8.19 -1.17 -9.84
N SER A 59 -8.55 -1.84 -10.93
CA SER A 59 -7.52 -2.37 -11.83
C SER A 59 -6.68 -1.20 -12.37
N PRO A 60 -5.41 -1.43 -12.75
CA PRO A 60 -4.60 -0.35 -13.32
C PRO A 60 -5.23 0.29 -14.55
N ALA A 61 -5.99 -0.47 -15.34
CA ALA A 61 -6.70 0.03 -16.51
C ALA A 61 -7.84 1.00 -16.11
N GLU A 62 -8.57 0.70 -15.03
CA GLU A 62 -9.62 1.57 -14.50
C GLU A 62 -9.03 2.82 -13.85
N ALA A 63 -8.01 2.66 -12.99
CA ALA A 63 -7.41 3.76 -12.23
C ALA A 63 -6.75 4.83 -13.13
N TYR A 64 -6.17 4.42 -14.26
CA TYR A 64 -5.43 5.31 -15.14
C TYR A 64 -6.12 5.60 -16.47
N ALA A 65 -7.41 5.27 -16.60
CA ALA A 65 -8.17 5.46 -17.85
C ALA A 65 -8.16 6.93 -18.33
N ALA A 66 -8.29 7.87 -17.40
CA ALA A 66 -8.28 9.30 -17.66
C ALA A 66 -6.90 9.97 -17.42
N ALA A 67 -5.88 9.18 -17.06
CA ALA A 67 -4.59 9.72 -16.66
C ALA A 67 -3.86 10.39 -17.86
N PRO A 68 -3.21 11.55 -17.66
CA PRO A 68 -2.44 12.21 -18.71
C PRO A 68 -1.27 11.36 -19.21
N SER A 69 -0.60 11.79 -20.28
CA SER A 69 0.50 11.01 -20.87
C SER A 69 1.65 10.83 -19.87
N ILE A 70 2.28 9.65 -19.87
CA ILE A 70 3.41 9.34 -18.98
C ILE A 70 4.54 10.37 -19.13
N SER A 71 4.87 10.74 -20.36
CA SER A 71 5.92 11.73 -20.63
C SER A 71 5.59 13.10 -20.03
N SER A 72 4.36 13.60 -20.22
CA SER A 72 3.94 14.89 -19.70
C SER A 72 3.93 14.94 -18.17
N GLU A 73 3.43 13.88 -17.52
CA GLU A 73 3.42 13.80 -16.05
C GLU A 73 4.83 13.63 -15.48
N ASN A 74 5.70 12.86 -16.14
CA ASN A 74 7.08 12.71 -15.70
C ASN A 74 7.87 14.02 -15.83
N ASP A 75 7.70 14.75 -16.93
CA ASP A 75 8.32 16.06 -17.13
C ASP A 75 7.82 17.08 -16.10
N TRP A 76 6.52 17.05 -15.78
CA TRP A 76 5.95 17.84 -14.69
C TRP A 76 6.57 17.45 -13.34
N ALA A 77 6.63 16.16 -13.00
CA ALA A 77 7.15 15.70 -11.72
C ALA A 77 8.63 16.08 -11.53
N ILE A 78 9.45 15.95 -12.57
CA ILE A 78 10.87 16.36 -12.57
C ILE A 78 11.00 17.86 -12.35
N ARG A 79 10.24 18.68 -13.09
CA ARG A 79 10.29 20.14 -12.96
C ARG A 79 9.84 20.60 -11.58
N THR A 80 8.75 20.04 -11.05
CA THR A 80 8.26 20.37 -9.71
C THR A 80 9.27 19.96 -8.64
N ALA A 81 9.92 18.80 -8.78
CA ALA A 81 10.97 18.37 -7.86
C ALA A 81 12.18 19.31 -7.85
N ASP A 82 12.58 19.82 -9.02
CA ASP A 82 13.69 20.78 -9.16
C ASP A 82 13.32 22.16 -8.57
N GLU A 83 12.09 22.62 -8.82
CA GLU A 83 11.60 23.90 -8.33
C GLU A 83 11.40 23.94 -6.80
N TRP A 84 11.00 22.81 -6.20
CA TRP A 84 10.67 22.71 -4.77
C TRP A 84 11.69 21.90 -3.95
N ALA A 85 12.92 21.73 -4.47
CA ALA A 85 13.95 20.88 -3.89
C ALA A 85 14.25 21.19 -2.40
N ASP A 86 14.15 22.46 -1.99
CA ASP A 86 14.47 22.93 -0.64
C ASP A 86 13.26 22.99 0.31
N GLU A 87 12.03 23.05 -0.22
CA GLU A 87 10.80 23.25 0.56
C GLU A 87 10.05 21.94 0.85
N GLY A 88 10.41 20.87 0.15
CA GLY A 88 9.74 19.58 0.24
C GLY A 88 8.51 19.51 -0.66
N LEU A 89 8.20 18.29 -1.09
CA LEU A 89 7.14 18.01 -2.05
C LEU A 89 5.85 17.65 -1.32
N ASP A 90 4.71 18.04 -1.89
CA ASP A 90 3.40 17.81 -1.30
C ASP A 90 2.86 16.39 -1.60
N ARG A 91 1.77 16.03 -0.92
CA ARG A 91 1.13 14.72 -1.10
C ARG A 91 0.68 14.50 -2.54
N GLU A 92 0.18 15.54 -3.23
CA GLU A 92 -0.24 15.42 -4.63
C GLU A 92 0.94 15.02 -5.51
N TRP A 93 2.10 15.66 -5.33
CA TRP A 93 3.30 15.30 -6.06
C TRP A 93 3.67 13.83 -5.83
N TYR A 94 3.70 13.37 -4.58
CA TYR A 94 4.01 11.97 -4.28
C TYR A 94 3.00 11.00 -4.89
N LEU A 95 1.70 11.34 -4.84
CA LEU A 95 0.64 10.52 -5.43
C LEU A 95 0.78 10.42 -6.95
N ARG A 96 0.95 11.56 -7.63
CA ARG A 96 1.08 11.60 -9.09
C ARG A 96 2.38 10.96 -9.56
N HIS A 97 3.48 11.19 -8.84
CA HIS A 97 4.77 10.56 -9.14
C HIS A 97 4.72 9.03 -8.99
N ALA A 98 4.13 8.53 -7.89
CA ALA A 98 3.93 7.10 -7.69
C ALA A 98 3.03 6.48 -8.78
N ALA A 99 1.97 7.17 -9.19
CA ALA A 99 1.09 6.73 -10.28
C ALA A 99 1.83 6.64 -11.63
N VAL A 100 2.72 7.59 -11.94
CA VAL A 100 3.55 7.56 -13.15
C VAL A 100 4.51 6.37 -13.14
N LEU A 101 5.21 6.15 -12.03
CA LEU A 101 6.15 5.03 -11.89
C LEU A 101 5.42 3.68 -11.98
N ASP A 102 4.25 3.55 -11.35
CA ASP A 102 3.39 2.36 -11.48
C ASP A 102 3.01 2.09 -12.94
N ARG A 103 2.67 3.12 -13.72
CA ARG A 103 2.35 3.00 -15.15
C ARG A 103 3.56 2.65 -16.01
N ILE A 104 4.76 3.12 -15.67
CA ILE A 104 6.01 2.73 -16.35
C ILE A 104 6.31 1.27 -16.08
N ALA A 105 6.19 0.82 -14.82
CA ALA A 105 6.36 -0.58 -14.45
C ALA A 105 5.40 -1.50 -15.23
N LEU A 106 4.12 -1.11 -15.36
CA LEU A 106 3.11 -1.87 -16.11
C LEU A 106 3.37 -1.94 -17.62
N ARG A 107 3.95 -0.89 -18.24
CA ARG A 107 4.33 -0.93 -19.67
C ARG A 107 5.47 -1.90 -19.93
N GLY A 108 6.46 -1.97 -19.03
CA GLY A 108 7.53 -2.97 -19.11
C GLY A 108 7.00 -4.41 -19.11
N ASP A 109 5.90 -4.66 -18.41
CA ASP A 109 5.23 -5.98 -18.40
C ASP A 109 4.48 -6.29 -19.70
N ALA A 110 3.88 -5.27 -20.34
CA ALA A 110 3.12 -5.42 -21.59
C ALA A 110 4.04 -5.65 -22.80
N ASP A 111 5.14 -4.89 -22.91
CA ASP A 111 6.09 -5.01 -24.01
C ASP A 111 6.81 -6.37 -24.01
N GLN A 112 7.00 -6.99 -22.85
CA GLN A 112 7.57 -8.36 -22.74
C GLN A 112 6.63 -9.43 -23.29
N ARG A 113 5.31 -9.26 -23.14
CA ARG A 113 4.33 -10.20 -23.71
C ARG A 113 4.36 -10.18 -25.25
N THR A 114 4.75 -9.06 -25.84
CA THR A 114 4.90 -8.88 -27.29
C THR A 114 6.31 -9.20 -27.81
N ALA A 115 7.36 -8.95 -27.02
CA ALA A 115 8.76 -9.20 -27.37
C ALA A 115 9.20 -10.67 -27.23
N ALA A 116 8.32 -11.56 -26.78
CA ALA A 116 8.48 -13.00 -26.96
C ALA A 116 8.48 -13.43 -28.45
N ALA A 117 8.26 -12.49 -29.38
CA ALA A 117 8.55 -12.64 -30.80
C ALA A 117 10.04 -12.33 -31.08
N GLU A 118 10.75 -13.41 -31.38
CA GLU A 118 12.17 -13.57 -31.64
C GLU A 118 12.81 -12.46 -32.51
N ASP A 119 13.97 -11.96 -32.04
CA ASP A 119 15.05 -11.23 -32.77
C ASP A 119 15.48 -9.87 -32.16
N ALA A 120 15.52 -9.76 -30.83
CA ALA A 120 16.15 -8.63 -30.13
C ALA A 120 17.56 -9.01 -29.64
N ASP A 121 18.53 -8.12 -29.88
CA ASP A 121 19.91 -8.24 -29.40
C ASP A 121 19.93 -8.55 -27.88
N ALA A 122 20.74 -9.53 -27.48
CA ALA A 122 20.78 -9.99 -26.09
C ALA A 122 21.18 -8.86 -25.12
N THR A 123 22.02 -7.91 -25.57
CA THR A 123 22.37 -6.72 -24.79
C THR A 123 21.20 -5.75 -24.66
N ALA A 124 20.46 -5.50 -25.74
CA ALA A 124 19.23 -4.69 -25.68
C ALA A 124 18.19 -5.30 -24.72
N THR A 125 18.06 -6.62 -24.72
CA THR A 125 17.15 -7.35 -23.82
C THR A 125 17.54 -7.16 -22.34
N VAL A 126 18.83 -7.30 -22.01
CA VAL A 126 19.34 -7.11 -20.64
C VAL A 126 19.17 -5.67 -20.16
N LEU A 127 19.44 -4.68 -21.02
CA LEU A 127 19.28 -3.26 -20.67
C LEU A 127 17.81 -2.88 -20.42
N LEU A 128 16.87 -3.44 -21.20
CA LEU A 128 15.44 -3.25 -20.99
C LEU A 128 14.98 -3.89 -19.66
N ASP A 129 15.48 -5.07 -19.33
CA ASP A 129 15.16 -5.78 -18.08
C ASP A 129 15.68 -5.04 -16.83
N LEU A 130 16.91 -4.52 -16.90
CA LEU A 130 17.49 -3.66 -15.86
C LEU A 130 16.66 -2.38 -15.64
N ARG A 131 16.33 -1.68 -16.74
CA ARG A 131 15.52 -0.46 -16.68
C ARG A 131 14.13 -0.72 -16.10
N ARG A 132 13.54 -1.88 -16.41
CA ARG A 132 12.25 -2.29 -15.84
C ARG A 132 12.36 -2.60 -14.36
N THR A 133 13.37 -3.36 -13.96
CA THR A 133 13.59 -3.70 -12.55
C THR A 133 13.73 -2.43 -11.72
N ALA A 134 14.47 -1.44 -12.22
CA ALA A 134 14.53 -0.12 -11.61
C ALA A 134 13.14 0.55 -11.51
N ALA A 135 12.35 0.58 -12.58
CA ALA A 135 11.01 1.17 -12.55
C ALA A 135 10.04 0.48 -11.58
N VAL A 136 10.12 -0.84 -11.41
CA VAL A 136 9.32 -1.58 -10.43
C VAL A 136 9.71 -1.18 -9.02
N LEU A 137 11.02 -1.16 -8.72
CA LEU A 137 11.53 -0.78 -7.41
C LEU A 137 11.21 0.69 -7.08
N ASP A 138 11.35 1.59 -8.06
CA ASP A 138 11.02 3.00 -7.92
C ASP A 138 9.51 3.17 -7.63
N ALA A 139 8.65 2.43 -8.34
CA ALA A 139 7.21 2.46 -8.12
C ALA A 139 6.82 1.95 -6.72
N GLU A 140 7.43 0.86 -6.25
CA GLU A 140 7.19 0.33 -4.90
C GLU A 140 7.69 1.28 -3.81
N ALA A 141 8.87 1.88 -4.00
CA ALA A 141 9.42 2.86 -3.07
C ALA A 141 8.52 4.10 -2.97
N ALA A 142 8.12 4.68 -4.11
CA ALA A 142 7.23 5.83 -4.14
C ALA A 142 5.86 5.53 -3.51
N ALA A 143 5.31 4.35 -3.78
CA ALA A 143 4.05 3.90 -3.19
C ALA A 143 4.15 3.71 -1.67
N THR A 144 5.28 3.21 -1.17
CA THR A 144 5.55 3.07 0.26
C THR A 144 5.66 4.43 0.93
N VAL A 145 6.35 5.39 0.31
CA VAL A 145 6.42 6.78 0.82
C VAL A 145 5.02 7.38 0.95
N LEU A 146 4.14 7.16 -0.04
CA LEU A 146 2.76 7.63 0.02
C LEU A 146 1.99 6.98 1.18
N LEU A 147 2.12 5.67 1.40
CA LEU A 147 1.50 4.98 2.54
C LEU A 147 1.97 5.56 3.88
N ASP A 148 3.27 5.83 4.01
CA ASP A 148 3.85 6.41 5.23
C ASP A 148 3.37 7.86 5.44
N LEU A 149 3.27 8.67 4.38
CA LEU A 149 2.71 10.03 4.42
C LEU A 149 1.25 10.02 4.88
N ASP A 150 0.47 9.05 4.41
CA ASP A 150 -0.95 8.91 4.74
C ASP A 150 -1.20 8.16 6.06
N GLN A 151 -0.14 7.69 6.72
CA GLN A 151 -0.21 6.85 7.92
C GLN A 151 -1.11 5.61 7.71
N ALA A 152 -1.13 5.09 6.49
CA ALA A 152 -1.95 3.97 6.09
C ALA A 152 -1.40 2.64 6.64
N SER A 153 -2.24 1.61 6.63
CA SER A 153 -1.85 0.29 7.15
C SER A 153 -0.73 -0.32 6.30
N ARG A 154 0.37 -0.73 6.95
CA ARG A 154 1.50 -1.41 6.29
C ARG A 154 1.17 -2.76 5.66
N GLY A 155 -0.04 -3.29 5.91
CA GLY A 155 -0.55 -4.50 5.29
C GLY A 155 -1.19 -4.29 3.92
N TYR A 156 -1.30 -3.05 3.43
CA TYR A 156 -1.82 -2.78 2.09
C TYR A 156 -0.78 -3.06 1.01
N ASP A 157 -1.26 -3.53 -0.15
CA ASP A 157 -0.46 -3.56 -1.37
C ASP A 157 -0.19 -2.09 -1.78
N PRO A 158 1.09 -1.64 -1.78
CA PRO A 158 1.41 -0.23 -2.01
C PRO A 158 0.92 0.27 -3.38
N ARG A 159 1.03 -0.56 -4.42
CA ARG A 159 0.65 -0.17 -5.79
C ARG A 159 -0.87 -0.11 -5.95
N ALA A 160 -1.60 -1.02 -5.31
CA ALA A 160 -3.06 -1.00 -5.25
C ALA A 160 -3.57 0.23 -4.48
N TYR A 161 -2.87 0.61 -3.40
CA TYR A 161 -3.17 1.82 -2.65
C TYR A 161 -3.03 3.08 -3.51
N VAL A 162 -1.90 3.22 -4.23
CA VAL A 162 -1.68 4.33 -5.17
C VAL A 162 -2.82 4.43 -6.19
N ARG A 163 -3.23 3.32 -6.80
CA ARG A 163 -4.32 3.30 -7.79
C ARG A 163 -5.65 3.77 -7.21
N GLN A 164 -5.98 3.36 -5.99
CA GLN A 164 -7.18 3.83 -5.30
C GLN A 164 -7.10 5.33 -5.03
N GLN A 165 -6.02 5.79 -4.42
CA GLN A 165 -5.86 7.20 -4.07
C GLN A 165 -5.85 8.10 -5.32
N TYR A 166 -5.25 7.63 -6.42
CA TYR A 166 -5.25 8.35 -7.68
C TYR A 166 -6.66 8.46 -8.27
N THR A 167 -7.46 7.40 -8.17
CA THR A 167 -8.86 7.40 -8.61
C THR A 167 -9.71 8.39 -7.81
N LEU A 168 -9.53 8.42 -6.48
CA LEU A 168 -10.23 9.37 -5.61
C LEU A 168 -9.84 10.81 -5.90
N TRP A 169 -8.53 11.09 -5.98
CA TRP A 169 -8.02 12.41 -6.34
C TRP A 169 -8.56 12.88 -7.70
N HIS A 170 -8.54 12.03 -8.72
CA HIS A 170 -9.05 12.38 -10.04
C HIS A 170 -10.56 12.69 -10.02
N ALA A 171 -11.34 11.92 -9.26
CA ALA A 171 -12.75 12.19 -9.08
C ALA A 171 -13.00 13.53 -8.36
N GLU A 172 -12.18 13.86 -7.36
CA GLU A 172 -12.24 15.17 -6.68
C GLU A 172 -11.97 16.33 -7.65
N GLN A 173 -10.97 16.19 -8.54
CA GLN A 173 -10.67 17.20 -9.56
C GLN A 173 -11.82 17.42 -10.54
N ASP A 174 -12.49 16.35 -10.99
CA ASP A 174 -13.66 16.43 -11.88
C ASP A 174 -14.89 17.05 -11.17
N THR A 175 -14.99 16.90 -9.85
CA THR A 175 -16.11 17.45 -9.07
C THR A 175 -15.89 18.87 -8.57
N SER A 176 -14.70 19.46 -8.79
CA SER A 176 -14.42 20.84 -8.41
C SER A 176 -15.26 21.78 -9.29
N PRO A 177 -16.31 22.45 -8.77
CA PRO A 177 -17.14 23.32 -9.59
C PRO A 177 -16.31 24.49 -10.07
N GLU A 178 -16.37 24.79 -11.38
CA GLU A 178 -15.80 26.02 -11.93
C GLU A 178 -16.23 27.21 -11.04
N PRO A 179 -15.28 28.02 -10.52
CA PRO A 179 -15.63 29.26 -9.87
C PRO A 179 -16.31 30.12 -10.93
N SER A 180 -17.63 30.28 -10.78
CA SER A 180 -18.44 31.17 -11.58
C SER A 180 -17.89 32.59 -11.41
N HIS A 181 -17.03 33.01 -12.33
CA HIS A 181 -16.68 34.42 -12.50
C HIS A 181 -17.91 35.13 -13.05
N SER A 182 -18.67 35.76 -12.15
CA SER A 182 -19.65 36.82 -12.47
C SER A 182 -18.97 38.18 -12.56
#